data_AF-A0A935F2D4-F1
#
_entry.id   AF-A0A935F2D4-F1
#
_cell.length_a   1.000
_cell.length_b   1.000
_cell.length_c   1.000
_cell.angle_alpha   90.00
_cell.angle_beta   90.00
_cell.angle_gamma   90.00
#
_symmetry.space_group_name_H-M   'P 1'
#
loop_
_entity.id
_entity.type
_entity.pdbx_description
1 polymer ?
#
loop_
_entity_poly.entity_id
_entity_poly.type
_entity_poly.pdbx_seq_one_letter_code
_entity_poly.pdbx_strand_id
1 'polypeptide(L)'
;MVGEAARLAILVAAAALASPAAAEPFDVRGACRDGEPQGIYELRDTRGALRVLGAFSHGMRTGSFIYWTAAGDRIAHLPYDEGAISGTVALWYPGAAPGREPQQQLEAAYARGVPSGPKRSWHPDGSRRGDYVYERGALVAARAWRANGSALSDESARAQAARDADDEAKTYATLVAIVDRNLPACSRTPDAPRR
;
A
#
# COMPACT_ATOMS: atom_id res chain seq x y z
N MET A 1 9.56 58.89 -31.13
CA MET A 1 9.13 57.48 -30.93
C MET A 1 8.19 57.48 -29.74
N VAL A 2 6.90 57.30 -29.99
CA VAL A 2 5.83 57.38 -28.99
C VAL A 2 5.71 56.01 -28.32
N GLY A 3 5.81 55.97 -26.99
CA GLY A 3 5.64 54.75 -26.21
C GLY A 3 4.17 54.46 -25.98
N GLU A 4 3.69 53.31 -26.48
CA GLU A 4 2.37 52.77 -26.20
C GLU A 4 2.33 52.13 -24.80
N ALA A 5 1.34 52.53 -24.02
CA ALA A 5 1.00 51.92 -22.74
C ALA A 5 0.16 50.65 -22.96
N ALA A 6 0.72 49.49 -22.64
CA ALA A 6 -0.01 48.23 -22.64
C ALA A 6 -0.86 48.10 -21.36
N ARG A 7 -2.19 47.97 -21.55
CA ARG A 7 -3.17 47.75 -20.48
C ARG A 7 -3.09 46.31 -19.97
N LEU A 8 -2.93 46.15 -18.65
CA LEU A 8 -2.89 44.87 -17.95
C LEU A 8 -4.34 44.34 -17.79
N ALA A 9 -4.69 43.25 -18.47
CA ALA A 9 -5.95 42.54 -18.27
C ALA A 9 -5.79 41.48 -17.19
N ILE A 10 -6.62 41.58 -16.15
CA ILE A 10 -6.68 40.65 -15.00
C ILE A 10 -7.35 39.35 -15.47
N LEU A 11 -6.60 38.24 -15.49
CA LEU A 11 -7.14 36.90 -15.63
C LEU A 11 -7.39 36.34 -14.23
N VAL A 12 -8.66 36.32 -13.81
CA VAL A 12 -9.10 35.54 -12.65
C VAL A 12 -9.11 34.08 -13.07
N ALA A 13 -8.06 33.34 -12.70
CA ALA A 13 -8.04 31.89 -12.82
C ALA A 13 -9.02 31.29 -11.79
N ALA A 14 -10.17 30.82 -12.26
CA ALA A 14 -11.05 29.98 -11.46
C ALA A 14 -10.32 28.65 -11.21
N ALA A 15 -9.76 28.51 -10.01
CA ALA A 15 -9.23 27.23 -9.54
C ALA A 15 -10.42 26.27 -9.33
N ALA A 16 -10.52 25.26 -10.19
CA ALA A 16 -11.47 24.17 -10.01
C ALA A 16 -11.17 23.47 -8.68
N LEU A 17 -12.10 23.55 -7.74
CA LEU A 17 -12.07 22.75 -6.52
C LEU A 17 -12.23 21.29 -6.93
N ALA A 18 -11.14 20.53 -6.86
CA ALA A 18 -11.21 19.07 -6.95
C ALA A 18 -12.07 18.59 -5.76
N SER A 19 -13.27 18.11 -6.06
CA SER A 19 -14.12 17.45 -5.06
C SER A 19 -13.40 16.22 -4.51
N PRO A 20 -13.50 15.92 -3.21
CA PRO A 20 -12.97 14.66 -2.69
C PRO A 20 -13.71 13.53 -3.39
N ALA A 21 -12.95 12.61 -4.02
CA ALA A 21 -13.51 11.43 -4.65
C ALA A 21 -14.40 10.71 -3.62
N ALA A 22 -15.72 10.68 -3.89
CA ALA A 22 -16.63 9.84 -3.14
C ALA A 22 -16.05 8.41 -3.14
N ALA A 23 -16.07 7.73 -2.00
CA ALA A 23 -15.61 6.35 -1.93
C ALA A 23 -16.43 5.52 -2.93
N GLU A 24 -15.79 5.16 -4.04
CA GLU A 24 -16.41 4.34 -5.09
C GLU A 24 -16.96 3.06 -4.45
N PRO A 25 -18.22 2.66 -4.70
CA PRO A 25 -18.77 1.46 -4.11
C PRO A 25 -17.98 0.24 -4.62
N PHE A 26 -17.53 -0.62 -3.71
CA PHE A 26 -16.82 -1.86 -4.05
C PHE A 26 -17.75 -3.07 -3.98
N ASP A 27 -17.52 -4.06 -4.86
CA ASP A 27 -18.08 -5.40 -4.76
C ASP A 27 -17.17 -6.26 -3.88
N VAL A 28 -17.69 -6.75 -2.75
CA VAL A 28 -16.97 -7.58 -1.79
C VAL A 28 -17.45 -9.01 -1.92
N ARG A 29 -16.53 -9.94 -2.21
CA ARG A 29 -16.80 -11.37 -2.20
C ARG A 29 -15.93 -12.03 -1.15
N GLY A 30 -16.55 -12.73 -0.22
CA GLY A 30 -15.86 -13.56 0.75
C GLY A 30 -16.82 -14.56 1.35
N ALA A 31 -16.29 -15.68 1.81
CA ALA A 31 -17.09 -16.67 2.54
C ALA A 31 -17.09 -16.34 4.04
N CYS A 32 -18.14 -16.81 4.71
CA CYS A 32 -18.31 -16.67 6.15
C CYS A 32 -18.46 -18.06 6.78
N ARG A 33 -17.94 -18.22 8.00
CA ARG A 33 -18.17 -19.39 8.86
C ARG A 33 -18.38 -18.87 10.28
N ASP A 34 -19.44 -19.36 10.94
CA ASP A 34 -19.76 -18.99 12.33
C ASP A 34 -19.90 -17.47 12.57
N GLY A 35 -20.34 -16.74 11.53
CA GLY A 35 -20.48 -15.28 11.57
C GLY A 35 -19.18 -14.50 11.38
N GLU A 36 -18.08 -15.16 10.99
CA GLU A 36 -16.77 -14.55 10.75
C GLU A 36 -16.28 -14.79 9.32
N PRO A 37 -15.48 -13.88 8.74
CA PRO A 37 -14.82 -14.12 7.45
C PRO A 37 -13.94 -15.38 7.45
N GLN A 38 -14.11 -16.23 6.43
CA GLN A 38 -13.40 -17.50 6.28
C GLN A 38 -13.13 -17.80 4.80
N GLY A 39 -11.89 -18.13 4.45
CA GLY A 39 -11.49 -18.48 3.08
C GLY A 39 -11.14 -17.26 2.23
N ILE A 40 -11.24 -17.39 0.90
CA ILE A 40 -10.82 -16.37 -0.06
C ILE A 40 -11.67 -15.11 0.05
N TYR A 41 -11.01 -13.97 -0.08
CA TYR A 41 -11.57 -12.63 -0.12
C TYR A 41 -11.17 -11.91 -1.41
N GLU A 42 -12.15 -11.35 -2.12
CA GLU A 42 -11.96 -10.49 -3.27
C GLU A 42 -12.69 -9.15 -3.09
N LEU A 43 -12.00 -8.07 -3.42
CA LEU A 43 -12.57 -6.73 -3.53
C LEU A 43 -12.46 -6.26 -4.98
N ARG A 44 -13.56 -5.83 -5.59
CA ARG A 44 -13.59 -5.32 -6.97
C ARG A 44 -14.21 -3.93 -7.03
N ASP A 45 -13.77 -3.11 -7.97
CA ASP A 45 -14.44 -1.82 -8.23
C ASP A 45 -15.74 -2.01 -9.03
N THR A 46 -16.49 -0.92 -9.25
CA THR A 46 -17.76 -0.92 -10.00
C THR A 46 -17.64 -1.40 -11.45
N ARG A 47 -16.44 -1.41 -12.01
CA ARG A 47 -16.15 -1.92 -13.37
C ARG A 47 -15.67 -3.37 -13.35
N GLY A 48 -15.65 -4.01 -12.19
CA GLY A 48 -15.23 -5.38 -11.98
C GLY A 48 -13.71 -5.57 -11.86
N ALA A 49 -12.93 -4.48 -11.87
CA ALA A 49 -11.48 -4.56 -11.75
C ALA A 49 -11.10 -5.01 -10.34
N LEU A 50 -10.24 -6.03 -10.25
CA LEU A 50 -9.76 -6.55 -8.97
C LEU A 50 -8.90 -5.49 -8.27
N ARG A 51 -9.23 -5.22 -7.00
CA ARG A 51 -8.56 -4.24 -6.15
C ARG A 51 -7.74 -4.90 -5.07
N VAL A 52 -8.30 -5.93 -4.44
CA VAL A 52 -7.68 -6.69 -3.37
C VAL A 52 -8.05 -8.16 -3.51
N LEU A 53 -7.08 -9.03 -3.25
CA LEU A 53 -7.25 -10.47 -3.10
C LEU A 53 -6.54 -10.86 -1.82
N GLY A 54 -7.19 -11.68 -1.00
CA GLY A 54 -6.61 -12.20 0.23
C GLY A 54 -7.37 -13.40 0.75
N ALA A 55 -7.12 -13.75 2.00
CA ALA A 55 -7.85 -14.78 2.69
C ALA A 55 -8.04 -14.45 4.17
N PHE A 56 -9.09 -15.00 4.75
CA PHE A 56 -9.38 -14.95 6.18
C PHE A 56 -9.44 -16.35 6.78
N SER A 57 -9.07 -16.46 8.06
CA SER A 57 -9.29 -17.63 8.89
C SER A 57 -9.75 -17.13 10.27
N HIS A 58 -10.93 -17.56 10.72
CA HIS A 58 -11.55 -17.12 11.97
C HIS A 58 -11.59 -15.59 12.10
N GLY A 59 -12.01 -14.91 11.01
CA GLY A 59 -12.07 -13.46 10.94
C GLY A 59 -10.72 -12.72 10.86
N MET A 60 -9.59 -13.43 10.97
CA MET A 60 -8.25 -12.86 10.90
C MET A 60 -7.66 -12.99 9.49
N ARG A 61 -6.92 -11.97 9.03
CA ARG A 61 -6.18 -12.03 7.77
C ARG A 61 -5.16 -13.15 7.82
N THR A 62 -5.07 -13.94 6.75
CA THR A 62 -4.07 -15.01 6.62
C THR A 62 -3.59 -15.13 5.18
N GLY A 63 -2.36 -15.62 4.99
CA GLY A 63 -1.75 -15.76 3.68
C GLY A 63 -1.44 -14.41 3.04
N SER A 64 -1.50 -14.34 1.71
CA SER A 64 -1.10 -13.13 0.98
C SER A 64 -2.29 -12.21 0.72
N PHE A 65 -2.17 -10.94 1.10
CA PHE A 65 -3.01 -9.87 0.59
C PHE A 65 -2.27 -9.12 -0.53
N ILE A 66 -2.85 -9.12 -1.73
CA ILE A 66 -2.30 -8.46 -2.90
C ILE A 66 -3.24 -7.33 -3.31
N TYR A 67 -2.67 -6.17 -3.66
CA TYR A 67 -3.40 -4.96 -3.99
C TYR A 67 -3.04 -4.49 -5.40
N TRP A 68 -4.04 -4.02 -6.14
CA TRP A 68 -3.89 -3.53 -7.51
C TRP A 68 -4.49 -2.13 -7.71
N THR A 69 -3.97 -1.39 -8.69
CA THR A 69 -4.60 -0.17 -9.23
C THR A 69 -5.80 -0.53 -10.11
N ALA A 70 -6.53 0.47 -10.61
CA ALA A 70 -7.72 0.23 -11.44
C ALA A 70 -7.33 -0.18 -12.85
N ALA A 71 -6.09 0.12 -13.23
CA ALA A 71 -5.47 -0.34 -14.47
C ALA A 71 -4.92 -1.76 -14.37
N GLY A 72 -4.92 -2.37 -13.18
CA GLY A 72 -4.40 -3.72 -12.95
C GLY A 72 -2.93 -3.80 -12.56
N ASP A 73 -2.27 -2.67 -12.27
CA ASP A 73 -0.90 -2.67 -11.76
C ASP A 73 -0.88 -3.15 -10.32
N ARG A 74 -0.09 -4.18 -10.01
CA ARG A 74 0.16 -4.58 -8.61
C ARG A 74 0.91 -3.48 -7.88
N ILE A 75 0.44 -3.09 -6.69
CA ILE A 75 1.05 -2.01 -5.88
C ILE A 75 1.54 -2.49 -4.53
N ALA A 76 0.98 -3.57 -3.99
CA ALA A 76 1.41 -4.12 -2.70
C ALA A 76 1.14 -5.61 -2.58
N HIS A 77 1.99 -6.27 -1.82
CA HIS A 77 1.88 -7.65 -1.38
C HIS A 77 2.27 -7.70 0.09
N LEU A 78 1.30 -8.05 0.93
CA LEU A 78 1.42 -8.10 2.37
C LEU A 78 1.09 -9.53 2.83
N PRO A 79 2.08 -10.31 3.31
CA PRO A 79 1.82 -11.62 3.88
C PRO A 79 1.36 -11.47 5.33
N TYR A 80 0.33 -12.23 5.72
CA TYR A 80 -0.28 -12.25 7.04
C TYR A 80 -0.25 -13.64 7.64
N ASP A 81 0.00 -13.68 8.94
CA ASP A 81 -0.13 -14.85 9.80
C ASP A 81 -0.89 -14.42 11.06
N GLU A 82 -2.01 -15.09 11.36
CA GLU A 82 -2.92 -14.76 12.47
C GLU A 82 -3.24 -13.26 12.59
N GLY A 83 -3.53 -12.60 11.46
CA GLY A 83 -3.88 -11.17 11.41
C GLY A 83 -2.70 -10.20 11.47
N ALA A 84 -1.48 -10.65 11.73
CA ALA A 84 -0.27 -9.82 11.76
C ALA A 84 0.56 -9.99 10.48
N ILE A 85 1.20 -8.91 9.99
CA ILE A 85 2.10 -9.00 8.85
C ILE A 85 3.29 -9.90 9.23
N SER A 86 3.53 -10.97 8.47
CA SER A 86 4.58 -11.96 8.76
C SER A 86 5.11 -12.54 7.46
N GLY A 87 6.40 -12.32 7.18
CA GLY A 87 7.04 -12.64 5.91
C GLY A 87 7.57 -11.41 5.17
N THR A 88 7.86 -11.56 3.88
CA THR A 88 8.40 -10.48 3.05
C THR A 88 7.27 -9.64 2.45
N VAL A 89 7.18 -8.38 2.86
CA VAL A 89 6.35 -7.36 2.24
C VAL A 89 7.02 -6.85 0.97
N ALA A 90 6.25 -6.59 -0.07
CA ALA A 90 6.71 -5.90 -1.27
C ALA A 90 5.76 -4.78 -1.72
N LEU A 91 6.32 -3.67 -2.19
CA LEU A 91 5.59 -2.55 -2.81
C LEU A 91 6.16 -2.25 -4.19
N TRP A 92 5.31 -1.69 -5.06
CA TRP A 92 5.67 -1.30 -6.42
C TRP A 92 5.17 0.10 -6.77
N TYR A 93 5.92 0.78 -7.62
CA TYR A 93 5.52 2.06 -8.20
C TYR A 93 4.33 1.87 -9.17
N PRO A 94 3.25 2.65 -9.05
CA PRO A 94 2.14 2.59 -9.99
C PRO A 94 2.51 3.22 -11.35
N GLY A 95 1.72 2.92 -12.38
CA GLY A 95 1.87 3.56 -13.70
C GLY A 95 2.81 2.80 -14.64
N ALA A 96 2.80 1.48 -14.57
CA ALA A 96 3.52 0.67 -15.54
C ALA A 96 2.88 0.83 -16.93
N ALA A 97 3.69 0.74 -17.99
CA ALA A 97 3.14 0.65 -19.33
C ALA A 97 2.27 -0.62 -19.45
N PRO A 98 1.17 -0.61 -20.22
CA PRO A 98 0.29 -1.77 -20.35
C PRO A 98 1.06 -3.05 -20.69
N GLY A 99 0.83 -4.11 -19.92
CA GLY A 99 1.50 -5.41 -20.10
C GLY A 99 2.92 -5.49 -19.53
N ARG A 100 3.41 -4.46 -18.82
CA ARG A 100 4.67 -4.52 -18.08
C ARG A 100 4.44 -4.68 -16.59
N GLU A 101 5.36 -5.34 -15.91
CA GLU A 101 5.35 -5.35 -14.45
C GLU A 101 5.75 -3.97 -13.89
N PRO A 102 5.04 -3.49 -12.86
CA PRO A 102 5.44 -2.34 -12.07
C PRO A 102 6.88 -2.42 -11.55
N GLN A 103 7.58 -1.29 -11.51
CA GLN A 103 8.92 -1.23 -10.92
C GLN A 103 8.82 -1.43 -9.41
N GLN A 104 9.61 -2.35 -8.87
CA GLN A 104 9.65 -2.60 -7.44
C GLN A 104 10.16 -1.37 -6.69
N GLN A 105 9.46 -1.00 -5.62
CA GLN A 105 9.77 0.12 -4.75
C GLN A 105 10.42 -0.35 -3.44
N LEU A 106 9.94 -1.47 -2.89
CA LEU A 106 10.32 -1.94 -1.56
C LEU A 106 10.23 -3.47 -1.46
N GLU A 107 11.16 -4.06 -0.72
CA GLU A 107 11.05 -5.37 -0.07
C GLU A 107 11.46 -5.23 1.39
N ALA A 108 10.68 -5.77 2.32
CA ALA A 108 10.97 -5.69 3.75
C ALA A 108 10.55 -6.96 4.48
N ALA A 109 11.44 -7.51 5.30
CA ALA A 109 11.12 -8.66 6.14
C ALA A 109 10.39 -8.24 7.42
N TYR A 110 9.29 -8.94 7.73
CA TYR A 110 8.48 -8.75 8.93
C TYR A 110 8.34 -10.07 9.69
N ALA A 111 8.29 -9.96 11.02
CA ALA A 111 7.94 -11.05 11.92
C ALA A 111 6.88 -10.55 12.91
N ARG A 112 5.68 -11.13 12.88
CA ARG A 112 4.55 -10.79 13.77
C ARG A 112 4.28 -9.29 13.88
N GLY A 113 4.20 -8.62 12.73
CA GLY A 113 3.90 -7.19 12.61
C GLY A 113 5.11 -6.26 12.80
N VAL A 114 6.30 -6.79 13.10
CA VAL A 114 7.49 -6.00 13.40
C VAL A 114 8.54 -6.15 12.30
N PRO A 115 9.14 -5.07 11.77
CA PRO A 115 10.27 -5.16 10.85
C PRO A 115 11.42 -5.97 11.47
N SER A 116 11.85 -7.03 10.80
CA SER A 116 12.87 -7.94 11.31
C SER A 116 13.59 -8.64 10.16
N GLY A 117 14.79 -8.18 9.85
CA GLY A 117 15.63 -8.67 8.77
C GLY A 117 15.96 -7.57 7.75
N PRO A 118 16.35 -7.96 6.52
CA PRO A 118 16.72 -7.01 5.49
C PRO A 118 15.51 -6.21 4.98
N LYS A 119 15.75 -4.93 4.68
CA LYS A 119 14.86 -4.06 3.92
C LYS A 119 15.62 -3.44 2.76
N ARG A 120 15.01 -3.44 1.58
CA ARG A 120 15.59 -2.99 0.32
C ARG A 120 14.61 -2.06 -0.37
N SER A 121 15.06 -0.90 -0.82
CA SER A 121 14.26 0.03 -1.61
C SER A 121 15.00 0.47 -2.87
N TRP A 122 14.22 0.85 -3.87
CA TRP A 122 14.72 1.27 -5.18
C TRP A 122 14.13 2.63 -5.55
N HIS A 123 14.80 3.34 -6.46
CA HIS A 123 14.25 4.51 -7.14
C HIS A 123 13.34 4.06 -8.31
N PRO A 124 12.52 4.95 -8.88
CA PRO A 124 11.65 4.61 -10.01
C PRO A 124 12.39 4.13 -11.27
N ASP A 125 13.68 4.43 -11.41
CA ASP A 125 14.54 3.94 -12.50
C ASP A 125 15.12 2.54 -12.23
N GLY A 126 14.79 1.93 -11.08
CA GLY A 126 15.29 0.63 -10.65
C GLY A 126 16.65 0.65 -9.98
N SER A 127 17.30 1.82 -9.85
CA SER A 127 18.55 1.94 -9.10
C SER A 127 18.33 1.77 -7.60
N ARG A 128 19.36 1.31 -6.88
CA ARG A 128 19.29 1.13 -5.42
C ARG A 128 19.05 2.47 -4.74
N ARG A 129 18.05 2.52 -3.85
CA ARG A 129 17.73 3.70 -3.03
C ARG A 129 18.16 3.52 -1.58
N GLY A 130 17.96 2.32 -1.03
CA GLY A 130 18.35 2.00 0.34
C GLY A 130 18.45 0.51 0.61
N ASP A 131 19.44 0.13 1.40
CA ASP A 131 19.63 -1.20 1.97
C ASP A 131 19.76 -1.04 3.49
N TYR A 132 18.83 -1.63 4.22
CA TYR A 132 18.72 -1.49 5.67
C TYR A 132 18.59 -2.86 6.32
N VAL A 133 18.95 -2.95 7.61
CA VAL A 133 18.74 -4.15 8.43
C VAL A 133 18.02 -3.72 9.70
N TYR A 134 16.94 -4.43 10.01
CA TYR A 134 16.17 -4.25 11.23
C TYR A 134 16.27 -5.49 12.12
N GLU A 135 16.36 -5.29 13.43
CA GLU A 135 16.27 -6.36 14.42
C GLU A 135 15.21 -5.99 15.45
N ARG A 136 14.13 -6.77 15.51
CA ARG A 136 13.00 -6.53 16.43
C ARG A 136 12.49 -5.08 16.35
N GLY A 137 12.38 -4.55 15.13
CA GLY A 137 11.90 -3.20 14.84
C GLY A 137 12.95 -2.10 14.92
N ALA A 138 14.15 -2.37 15.46
CA ALA A 138 15.22 -1.39 15.56
C ALA A 138 16.12 -1.42 14.31
N LEU A 139 16.44 -0.26 13.74
CA LEU A 139 17.38 -0.12 12.64
C LEU A 139 18.82 -0.34 13.14
N VAL A 140 19.48 -1.40 12.66
CA VAL A 140 20.86 -1.74 13.06
C VAL A 140 21.90 -1.36 12.02
N ALA A 141 21.55 -1.35 10.73
CA ALA A 141 22.45 -0.92 9.66
C ALA A 141 21.68 -0.19 8.56
N ALA A 142 22.30 0.83 7.96
CA ALA A 142 21.71 1.59 6.87
C ALA A 142 22.74 2.02 5.82
N ARG A 143 22.43 1.77 4.56
CA ARG A 143 23.11 2.34 3.38
C ARG A 143 22.04 2.92 2.47
N ALA A 144 22.30 4.09 1.91
CA ALA A 144 21.35 4.74 1.01
C ALA A 144 22.10 5.48 -0.10
N TRP A 145 21.42 5.65 -1.23
CA TRP A 145 21.98 6.25 -2.43
C TRP A 145 21.00 7.23 -3.08
N ARG A 146 21.55 8.27 -3.70
CA ARG A 146 20.79 9.13 -4.62
C ARG A 146 20.55 8.37 -5.94
N ALA A 147 19.60 8.84 -6.75
CA ALA A 147 19.28 8.24 -8.04
C ALA A 147 20.49 8.18 -9.01
N ASN A 148 21.45 9.12 -8.87
CA ASN A 148 22.70 9.07 -9.64
C ASN A 148 23.73 8.02 -9.13
N GLY A 149 23.36 7.18 -8.17
CA GLY A 149 24.21 6.15 -7.59
C GLY A 149 25.19 6.62 -6.51
N SER A 150 25.24 7.93 -6.21
CA SER A 150 26.11 8.44 -5.13
C SER A 150 25.60 8.01 -3.76
N ALA A 151 26.50 7.48 -2.92
CA ALA A 151 26.18 7.09 -1.56
C ALA A 151 25.88 8.31 -0.67
N LEU A 152 24.96 8.14 0.27
CA LEU A 152 24.71 9.08 1.35
C LEU A 152 25.64 8.83 2.54
N SER A 153 25.83 9.85 3.39
CA SER A 153 26.47 9.65 4.69
C SER A 153 25.63 8.74 5.58
N ASP A 154 26.26 8.14 6.60
CA ASP A 154 25.57 7.28 7.57
C ASP A 154 24.38 7.98 8.24
N GLU A 155 24.56 9.25 8.64
CA GLU A 155 23.51 10.10 9.20
C GLU A 155 22.34 10.28 8.21
N SER A 156 22.64 10.61 6.96
CA SER A 156 21.61 10.81 5.93
C SER A 156 20.90 9.52 5.58
N ALA A 157 21.61 8.38 5.56
CA ALA A 157 21.02 7.06 5.32
C ALA A 157 20.07 6.65 6.45
N ARG A 158 20.44 6.87 7.71
CA ARG A 158 19.57 6.64 8.87
C ARG A 158 18.35 7.55 8.87
N ALA A 159 18.53 8.84 8.54
CA ALA A 159 17.42 9.78 8.41
C ALA A 159 16.46 9.40 7.27
N GLN A 160 16.98 8.88 6.16
CA GLN A 160 16.14 8.36 5.07
C GLN A 160 15.38 7.11 5.49
N ALA A 161 16.04 6.15 6.16
CA ALA A 161 15.39 4.94 6.68
C ALA A 161 14.23 5.27 7.64
N ALA A 162 14.37 6.29 8.48
CA ALA A 162 13.32 6.76 9.38
C ALA A 162 12.11 7.33 8.62
N ARG A 163 12.35 8.25 7.67
CA ARG A 163 11.27 8.81 6.82
C ARG A 163 10.55 7.72 6.04
N ASP A 164 11.32 6.80 5.46
CA ASP A 164 10.77 5.66 4.72
C ASP A 164 9.87 4.81 5.62
N ALA A 165 10.30 4.52 6.85
CA ALA A 165 9.50 3.76 7.80
C ALA A 165 8.18 4.47 8.18
N ASP A 166 8.21 5.79 8.38
CA ASP A 166 7.01 6.59 8.66
C ASP A 166 6.02 6.60 7.49
N ASP A 167 6.52 6.73 6.27
CA ASP A 167 5.68 6.75 5.07
C ASP A 167 5.11 5.36 4.77
N GLU A 168 5.92 4.31 4.92
CA GLU A 168 5.50 2.91 4.81
C GLU A 168 4.40 2.58 5.83
N ALA A 169 4.53 3.04 7.08
CA ALA A 169 3.51 2.83 8.11
C ALA A 169 2.15 3.44 7.72
N LYS A 170 2.15 4.65 7.13
CA LYS A 170 0.93 5.29 6.61
C LYS A 170 0.37 4.52 5.42
N THR A 171 1.24 4.06 4.50
CA THR A 171 0.82 3.25 3.36
C THR A 171 0.15 1.96 3.81
N TYR A 172 0.76 1.20 4.72
CA TYR A 172 0.18 -0.04 5.22
C TYR A 172 -1.13 0.20 5.97
N ALA A 173 -1.20 1.23 6.82
CA ALA A 173 -2.44 1.60 7.49
C ALA A 173 -3.57 1.90 6.49
N THR A 174 -3.25 2.56 5.38
CA THR A 174 -4.22 2.85 4.32
C THR A 174 -4.69 1.57 3.62
N LEU A 175 -3.77 0.67 3.28
CA LEU A 175 -4.09 -0.62 2.64
C LEU A 175 -4.96 -1.50 3.56
N VAL A 176 -4.63 -1.56 4.84
CA VAL A 176 -5.40 -2.29 5.86
C VAL A 176 -6.80 -1.70 5.99
N ALA A 177 -6.91 -0.37 6.07
CA ALA A 177 -8.20 0.32 6.18
C ALA A 177 -9.13 0.10 4.97
N ILE A 178 -8.57 -0.12 3.76
CA ILE A 178 -9.38 -0.51 2.58
C ILE A 178 -10.12 -1.81 2.87
N VAL A 179 -9.42 -2.81 3.39
CA VAL A 179 -10.02 -4.12 3.68
C VAL A 179 -10.96 -4.05 4.89
N ASP A 180 -10.58 -3.33 5.97
CA ASP A 180 -11.42 -3.20 7.17
C ASP A 180 -12.78 -2.55 6.88
N ARG A 181 -12.81 -1.58 5.97
CA ARG A 181 -14.05 -0.90 5.55
C ARG A 181 -14.90 -1.72 4.58
N ASN A 182 -14.34 -2.80 4.04
CA ASN A 182 -14.96 -3.62 3.00
C ASN A 182 -14.88 -5.11 3.36
N LEU A 183 -15.24 -5.46 4.60
CA LEU A 183 -15.33 -6.85 5.04
C LEU A 183 -16.59 -7.53 4.48
N PRO A 184 -16.57 -8.86 4.25
CA PRO A 184 -17.77 -9.61 3.91
C PRO A 184 -18.85 -9.43 4.99
N ALA A 185 -20.11 -9.31 4.57
CA ALA A 185 -21.24 -9.21 5.47
C ALA A 185 -21.56 -10.58 6.10
N CYS A 186 -20.83 -10.94 7.16
CA CYS A 186 -21.07 -12.18 7.89
C CYS A 186 -22.14 -11.95 8.96
N SER A 187 -23.33 -12.52 8.76
CA SER A 187 -24.36 -12.57 9.80
C SER A 187 -24.17 -13.84 10.65
N ARG A 188 -24.28 -13.70 11.97
CA ARG A 188 -24.51 -14.88 12.82
C ARG A 188 -25.94 -15.33 12.57
N THR A 189 -26.12 -16.59 12.19
CA THR A 189 -27.44 -17.20 12.28
C THR A 189 -27.85 -17.15 13.76
N PRO A 190 -29.04 -16.64 14.13
CA PRO A 190 -29.51 -16.75 15.50
C PRO A 190 -29.49 -18.23 15.89
N ASP A 191 -28.93 -18.55 17.06
CA ASP A 191 -28.96 -19.91 17.60
C ASP A 191 -30.38 -20.47 17.44
N ALA A 192 -30.51 -21.59 16.72
CA ALA A 192 -31.76 -22.32 16.72
C ALA A 192 -32.08 -22.66 18.19
N PRO A 193 -33.31 -22.39 18.68
CA PRO A 193 -33.63 -22.63 20.07
C PRO A 193 -33.30 -24.08 20.42
N ARG A 194 -32.47 -24.26 21.44
CA ARG A 194 -32.17 -25.59 22.01
C ARG A 194 -33.51 -26.18 22.46
N ARG A 195 -33.94 -27.26 21.80
CA ARG A 195 -35.09 -28.07 22.21
C ARG A 195 -34.75 -28.88 23.45
#